data_AF-A0A094YJD2-F1
#
_entry.id   AF-A0A094YJD2-F1
#
_cell.length_a   1.000
_cell.length_b   1.000
_cell.length_c   1.000
_cell.angle_alpha   90.00
_cell.angle_beta   90.00
_cell.angle_gamma   90.00
#
_symmetry.space_group_name_H-M   'P 1'
#
loop_
_entity.id
_entity.type
_entity.pdbx_description
1 polymer ?
#
loop_
_entity_poly.entity_id
_entity_poly.type
_entity_poly.pdbx_seq_one_letter_code
_entity_poly.pdbx_strand_id
1 'polypeptide(L)'
;MSAVIPFSFDEHAVRVLTREEEPWFVLADVCDVLEIGNPTMAARRLDNDEKGVNTIETLGGQQEVSVISESGLYTLILTSRKAEAKRFRKWVTAEVLPSIRKTGSYALPTSKAEWFSRFARVLCLWDAVGEAAAQQEWQNTGLPIPMPRKQGVRLLMEATLDIPGLTLPSERPNTPARTVASRHNGSLGGRPRSGETPTQARLRRLHMVEKEVIPSEDGQSATVITYATHPEQQERFSGL
;
A
#
# COMPACT_ATOMS: atom_id res chain seq x y z
N MET A 1 13.68 -1.54 24.70
CA MET A 1 12.39 -1.11 24.13
C MET A 1 12.25 -1.74 22.76
N SER A 2 11.62 -2.91 22.70
CA SER A 2 11.24 -3.54 21.44
C SER A 2 10.01 -2.79 20.91
N ALA A 3 10.17 -2.13 19.76
CA ALA A 3 9.04 -1.49 19.09
C ALA A 3 8.11 -2.60 18.59
N VAL A 4 6.97 -2.78 19.25
CA VAL A 4 5.91 -3.66 18.76
C VAL A 4 5.47 -3.11 17.41
N ILE A 5 5.79 -3.83 16.32
CA ILE A 5 5.27 -3.49 15.00
C ILE A 5 3.77 -3.79 15.05
N PRO A 6 2.89 -2.79 14.95
CA PRO A 6 1.46 -3.04 15.02
C PRO A 6 1.07 -3.93 13.84
N PHE A 7 0.61 -5.14 14.15
CA PHE A 7 -0.05 -5.99 13.18
C PHE A 7 -1.37 -5.31 12.77
N SER A 8 -1.34 -4.59 11.65
CA SER A 8 -2.54 -3.98 11.08
C SER A 8 -3.41 -5.07 10.44
N PHE A 9 -4.47 -5.46 11.15
CA PHE A 9 -5.51 -6.35 10.64
C PHE A 9 -6.60 -5.53 9.93
N ASP A 10 -6.24 -4.90 8.80
CA ASP A 10 -7.18 -4.10 8.02
C ASP A 10 -7.83 -2.96 8.85
N GLU A 11 -9.07 -2.52 8.53
CA GLU A 11 -9.83 -1.51 9.29
C GLU A 11 -10.21 -1.88 10.75
N HIS A 12 -9.73 -3.02 11.29
CA HIS A 12 -10.11 -3.48 12.63
C HIS A 12 -9.04 -3.10 13.66
N ALA A 13 -9.43 -2.28 14.64
CA ALA A 13 -8.58 -1.93 15.77
C ALA A 13 -8.54 -3.08 16.79
N VAL A 14 -7.34 -3.58 17.10
CA VAL A 14 -7.10 -4.54 18.19
C VAL A 14 -6.47 -3.80 19.36
N ARG A 15 -7.07 -3.87 20.55
CA ARG A 15 -6.49 -3.29 21.77
C ARG A 15 -5.32 -4.14 22.26
N VAL A 16 -4.20 -3.47 22.54
CA VAL A 16 -2.96 -4.07 23.04
C VAL A 16 -2.60 -3.46 24.39
N LEU A 17 -2.20 -4.31 25.34
CA LEU A 17 -1.72 -3.96 26.67
C LEU A 17 -0.27 -4.44 26.78
N THR A 18 0.57 -3.70 27.49
CA THR A 18 1.94 -4.15 27.78
C THR A 18 2.00 -4.68 29.21
N ARG A 19 2.44 -5.93 29.37
CA ARG A 19 2.66 -6.56 30.68
C ARG A 19 4.04 -7.20 30.69
N GLU A 20 4.86 -6.86 31.69
CA GLU A 20 6.21 -7.44 31.85
C GLU A 20 7.06 -7.26 30.58
N GLU A 21 6.94 -6.09 29.92
CA GLU A 21 7.56 -5.75 28.63
C GLU A 21 7.04 -6.53 27.40
N GLU A 22 6.10 -7.45 27.58
CA GLU A 22 5.50 -8.24 26.50
C GLU A 22 4.12 -7.71 26.10
N PRO A 23 3.73 -7.78 24.81
CA PRO A 23 2.41 -7.39 24.35
C PRO A 23 1.35 -8.45 24.65
N TRP A 24 0.21 -8.00 25.15
CA TRP A 24 -1.00 -8.79 25.40
C TRP A 24 -2.17 -8.19 24.62
N PHE A 25 -2.98 -9.04 24.00
CA PHE A 25 -4.04 -8.64 23.09
C PHE A 25 -5.40 -8.92 23.71
N VAL A 26 -6.36 -8.02 23.54
CA VAL A 26 -7.74 -8.27 24.01
C VAL A 26 -8.37 -9.35 23.15
N LEU A 27 -8.79 -10.44 23.79
CA LEU A 27 -9.29 -11.64 23.10
C LEU A 27 -10.55 -11.38 22.28
N ALA A 28 -11.44 -10.51 22.77
CA ALA A 28 -12.68 -10.17 22.07
C ALA A 28 -12.38 -9.56 20.69
N ASP A 29 -11.51 -8.55 20.64
CA ASP A 29 -11.12 -7.88 19.41
C ASP A 29 -10.45 -8.85 18.42
N VAL A 30 -9.59 -9.75 18.92
CA VAL A 30 -8.96 -10.79 18.09
C VAL A 30 -9.99 -11.77 17.54
N CYS A 31 -10.98 -12.16 18.35
CA CYS A 31 -12.05 -13.03 17.89
C CYS A 31 -12.93 -12.35 16.84
N ASP A 32 -13.20 -11.06 16.98
CA ASP A 32 -13.96 -10.29 15.99
C ASP A 32 -13.20 -10.23 14.66
N VAL A 33 -11.91 -9.91 14.69
CA VAL A 33 -11.03 -9.90 13.50
C VAL A 33 -11.00 -11.26 12.81
N LEU A 34 -10.91 -12.35 13.59
CA LEU A 34 -10.82 -13.71 13.07
C LEU A 34 -12.19 -14.35 12.77
N GLU A 35 -13.29 -13.62 12.99
CA GLU A 35 -14.68 -14.09 12.87
C GLU A 35 -14.94 -15.36 13.71
N ILE A 36 -14.35 -15.40 14.91
CA ILE A 36 -14.55 -16.47 15.88
C ILE A 36 -15.73 -16.07 16.78
N GLY A 37 -16.92 -16.60 16.46
CA GLY A 37 -18.16 -16.20 17.14
C GLY A 37 -18.29 -16.56 18.63
N ASN A 38 -17.31 -17.22 19.24
CA ASN A 38 -17.33 -17.50 20.68
C ASN A 38 -15.93 -17.35 21.31
N PRO A 39 -15.63 -16.17 21.90
CA PRO A 39 -14.36 -15.91 22.57
C PRO A 39 -14.04 -16.88 23.70
N THR A 40 -15.03 -17.31 24.49
CA THR A 40 -14.82 -18.28 25.57
C THR A 40 -14.36 -19.64 25.04
N MET A 41 -14.90 -20.09 23.91
CA MET A 41 -14.44 -21.31 23.24
C MET A 41 -13.05 -21.14 22.62
N ALA A 42 -12.72 -19.94 22.15
CA ALA A 42 -11.37 -19.63 21.68
C ALA A 42 -10.36 -19.72 22.83
N ALA A 43 -10.65 -19.10 23.98
CA ALA A 43 -9.81 -19.15 25.18
C ALA A 43 -9.56 -20.57 25.71
N ARG A 44 -10.52 -21.49 25.53
CA ARG A 44 -10.37 -22.90 25.94
C ARG A 44 -9.35 -23.68 25.11
N ARG A 45 -9.01 -23.20 23.91
CA ARG A 45 -8.01 -23.81 23.03
C ARG A 45 -6.59 -23.35 23.34
N LEU A 46 -6.47 -22.32 24.18
CA LEU A 46 -5.19 -21.73 24.59
C LEU A 46 -4.73 -22.34 25.90
N ASP A 47 -3.42 -22.48 26.02
CA ASP A 47 -2.79 -22.93 27.25
C ASP A 47 -2.95 -21.86 28.36
N ASN A 48 -2.67 -22.25 29.61
CA ASN A 48 -2.94 -21.37 30.75
C ASN A 48 -1.99 -20.18 30.83
N ASP A 49 -0.79 -20.28 30.25
CA ASP A 49 0.19 -19.21 30.10
C ASP A 49 -0.10 -18.29 28.91
N GLU A 50 -0.94 -18.74 27.97
CA GLU A 50 -1.32 -17.97 26.78
C GLU A 50 -2.55 -17.07 26.99
N LYS A 51 -3.22 -17.17 28.15
CA LYS A 51 -4.45 -16.45 28.46
C LYS A 51 -4.41 -15.83 29.86
N GLY A 52 -5.09 -14.70 30.02
CA GLY A 52 -5.20 -14.01 31.29
C GLY A 52 -6.44 -13.13 31.35
N VAL A 53 -6.61 -12.46 32.49
CA VAL A 53 -7.62 -11.43 32.70
C VAL A 53 -6.89 -10.17 33.13
N ASN A 54 -7.21 -9.05 32.48
CA ASN A 54 -6.73 -7.73 32.87
C ASN A 54 -7.92 -6.82 33.14
N THR A 55 -7.80 -5.96 34.14
CA THR A 55 -8.76 -4.91 34.40
C THR A 55 -8.38 -3.69 33.57
N ILE A 56 -9.27 -3.26 32.68
CA ILE A 56 -9.12 -2.04 31.89
C ILE A 56 -10.14 -0.99 32.32
N GLU A 57 -9.75 0.28 32.29
CA GLU A 57 -10.70 1.38 32.44
C GLU A 57 -11.41 1.64 31.11
N THR A 58 -12.73 1.58 31.14
CA THR A 58 -13.60 1.92 30.01
C THR A 58 -14.50 3.10 30.38
N LEU A 59 -15.22 3.65 29.40
CA LEU A 59 -16.23 4.70 29.66
C LEU A 59 -17.32 4.25 30.66
N GLY A 60 -17.51 2.93 30.83
CA GLY A 60 -18.43 2.33 31.80
C GLY A 60 -17.78 1.98 33.16
N GLY A 61 -16.53 2.38 33.39
CA GLY A 61 -15.75 2.04 34.59
C GLY A 61 -14.75 0.91 34.38
N GLN A 62 -14.21 0.38 35.48
CA GLN A 62 -13.27 -0.74 35.45
C GLN A 62 -13.97 -2.03 35.03
N GLN A 63 -13.46 -2.66 33.96
CA GLN A 63 -13.98 -3.91 33.43
C GLN A 63 -12.86 -4.94 33.31
N GLU A 64 -13.15 -6.17 33.72
CA GLU A 64 -12.27 -7.31 33.47
C GLU A 64 -12.43 -7.78 32.02
N VAL A 65 -11.33 -7.79 31.28
CA VAL A 65 -11.27 -8.30 29.90
C VAL A 65 -10.33 -9.49 29.81
N SER A 66 -10.73 -10.49 29.04
CA SER A 66 -9.84 -11.61 28.69
C SER A 66 -8.78 -11.13 27.72
N VAL A 67 -7.53 -11.44 28.02
CA VAL A 67 -6.36 -11.09 27.23
C VAL A 67 -5.59 -12.35 26.88
N ILE A 68 -4.86 -12.29 25.76
CA ILE A 68 -4.01 -13.38 25.29
C ILE A 68 -2.60 -12.88 25.02
N SER A 69 -1.62 -13.74 25.23
CA SER A 69 -0.23 -13.44 24.88
C SER A 69 -0.03 -13.48 23.36
N GLU A 70 1.13 -13.03 22.89
CA GLU A 70 1.52 -13.16 21.48
C GLU A 70 1.52 -14.64 21.00
N SER A 71 1.93 -15.57 21.85
CA SER A 71 1.84 -17.02 21.56
C SER A 71 0.39 -17.45 21.32
N GLY A 72 -0.51 -17.07 22.23
CA GLY A 72 -1.94 -17.39 22.09
C GLY A 72 -2.58 -16.77 20.85
N LEU A 73 -2.19 -15.54 20.50
CA LEU A 73 -2.59 -14.89 19.26
C LEU A 73 -2.19 -15.73 18.03
N TYR A 74 -0.93 -16.17 17.95
CA TYR A 74 -0.48 -17.00 16.85
C TYR A 74 -1.18 -18.36 16.80
N THR A 75 -1.46 -18.99 17.94
CA THR A 75 -2.24 -20.23 18.02
C THR A 75 -3.63 -20.06 17.39
N LEU A 76 -4.32 -18.95 17.66
CA LEU A 76 -5.62 -18.65 17.04
C LEU A 76 -5.51 -18.37 15.54
N ILE A 77 -4.51 -17.62 15.10
CA ILE A 77 -4.33 -17.29 13.68
C ILE A 77 -4.00 -18.54 12.86
N LEU A 78 -3.10 -19.40 13.34
CA LEU A 78 -2.63 -20.58 12.60
C LEU A 78 -3.74 -21.64 12.43
N THR A 79 -4.69 -21.68 13.36
CA THR A 79 -5.85 -22.58 13.34
C THR A 79 -7.07 -21.99 12.64
N SER A 80 -7.07 -20.70 12.33
CA SER A 80 -8.20 -20.03 11.67
C SER A 80 -8.38 -20.47 10.21
N ARG A 81 -9.64 -20.47 9.76
CA ARG A 81 -10.03 -20.80 8.37
C ARG A 81 -10.16 -19.58 7.46
N LYS A 82 -10.09 -18.37 8.03
CA LYS A 82 -10.23 -17.07 7.36
C LYS A 82 -9.13 -16.87 6.31
N ALA A 83 -9.44 -16.16 5.21
CA ALA A 83 -8.52 -16.01 4.08
C ALA A 83 -7.26 -15.23 4.45
N GLU A 84 -7.42 -14.21 5.28
CA GLU A 84 -6.38 -13.36 5.84
C GLU A 84 -5.43 -14.18 6.73
N ALA A 85 -5.98 -15.02 7.62
CA ALA A 85 -5.20 -15.92 8.45
C ALA A 85 -4.43 -16.97 7.62
N LYS A 86 -5.04 -17.48 6.54
CA LYS A 86 -4.34 -18.38 5.59
C LYS A 86 -3.20 -17.67 4.86
N ARG A 87 -3.37 -16.41 4.46
CA ARG A 87 -2.31 -15.59 3.85
C ARG A 87 -1.15 -15.40 4.82
N PHE A 88 -1.45 -15.01 6.06
CA PHE A 88 -0.44 -14.87 7.12
C PHE A 88 0.31 -16.18 7.34
N ARG A 89 -0.41 -17.29 7.57
CA ARG A 89 0.19 -18.62 7.75
C ARG A 89 1.09 -19.02 6.58
N LYS A 90 0.67 -18.74 5.34
CA LYS A 90 1.46 -19.05 4.15
C LYS A 90 2.72 -18.18 4.08
N TRP A 91 2.62 -16.89 4.39
CA TRP A 91 3.77 -15.99 4.45
C TRP A 91 4.77 -16.43 5.52
N VAL A 92 4.31 -16.71 6.74
CA VAL A 92 5.18 -17.20 7.82
C VAL A 92 5.89 -18.50 7.44
N THR A 93 5.15 -19.48 6.89
CA THR A 93 5.72 -20.81 6.61
C THR A 93 6.54 -20.89 5.32
N ALA A 94 6.25 -20.07 4.31
CA ALA A 94 6.95 -20.09 3.03
C ALA A 94 8.10 -19.08 2.94
N GLU A 95 8.06 -18.00 3.73
CA GLU A 95 9.01 -16.89 3.62
C GLU A 95 9.79 -16.68 4.92
N VAL A 96 9.09 -16.39 6.02
CA VAL A 96 9.72 -15.99 7.30
C VAL A 96 10.55 -17.12 7.88
N LEU A 97 9.92 -18.27 8.18
CA LEU A 97 10.61 -19.40 8.82
C LEU A 97 11.74 -19.97 7.95
N PRO A 98 11.59 -20.14 6.62
CA PRO A 98 12.70 -20.56 5.78
C PRO A 98 13.85 -19.56 5.76
N SER A 99 13.58 -18.25 5.82
CA SER A 99 14.62 -17.21 5.87
C SER A 99 15.38 -17.26 7.19
N ILE A 100 14.69 -17.37 8.33
CA ILE A 100 15.31 -17.54 9.65
C ILE A 100 16.16 -18.81 9.68
N ARG A 101 15.63 -19.95 9.21
CA ARG A 101 16.37 -21.21 9.18
C ARG A 101 17.65 -21.13 8.33
N LYS A 102 17.62 -20.39 7.22
CA LYS A 102 18.76 -20.27 6.29
C LYS A 102 19.79 -19.25 6.75
N THR A 103 19.35 -18.14 7.32
CA THR A 103 20.21 -16.96 7.55
C THR A 103 20.39 -16.61 9.03
N GLY A 104 19.66 -17.28 9.93
CA GLY A 104 19.62 -16.97 11.35
C GLY A 104 18.76 -15.76 11.71
N SER A 105 18.15 -15.06 10.74
CA SER A 105 17.33 -13.87 11.00
C SER A 105 16.23 -13.67 9.94
N TYR A 106 15.26 -12.82 10.24
CA TYR A 106 14.32 -12.28 9.27
C TYR A 106 14.23 -10.77 9.49
N ALA A 107 14.62 -10.00 8.48
CA ALA A 107 14.59 -8.55 8.52
C ALA A 107 13.74 -8.04 7.37
N LEU A 108 12.62 -7.38 7.71
CA LEU A 108 11.98 -6.47 6.79
C LEU A 108 12.83 -5.19 6.74
N PRO A 109 13.12 -4.63 5.55
CA PRO A 109 13.84 -3.36 5.47
C PRO A 109 12.99 -2.25 6.12
N THR A 110 13.41 -1.82 7.32
CA THR A 110 12.57 -1.04 8.24
C THR A 110 12.97 0.45 8.28
N SER A 111 14.07 0.82 7.64
CA SER A 111 14.53 2.22 7.60
C SER A 111 14.98 2.69 6.21
N LYS A 112 14.87 3.99 5.97
CA LYS A 112 15.40 4.66 4.76
C LYS A 112 16.89 4.34 4.52
N ALA A 113 17.70 4.34 5.58
CA ALA A 113 19.13 4.02 5.52
C ALA A 113 19.40 2.55 5.13
N GLU A 114 18.57 1.63 5.59
CA GLU A 114 18.66 0.21 5.23
C GLU A 114 18.25 0.00 3.77
N TRP A 115 17.19 0.66 3.31
CA TRP A 115 16.81 0.68 1.90
C TRP A 115 17.90 1.27 1.01
N PHE A 116 18.49 2.41 1.41
CA PHE A 116 19.64 3.00 0.73
C PHE A 116 20.77 1.98 0.57
N SER A 117 21.16 1.33 1.67
CA SER A 117 22.25 0.35 1.66
C SER A 117 21.96 -0.86 0.77
N ARG A 118 20.70 -1.32 0.71
CA ARG A 118 20.29 -2.41 -0.19
C ARG A 118 20.37 -1.98 -1.65
N PHE A 119 19.86 -0.82 -2.02
CA PHE A 119 19.96 -0.33 -3.40
C PHE A 119 21.40 -0.01 -3.81
N ALA A 120 22.21 0.55 -2.90
CA ALA A 120 23.63 0.78 -3.11
C ALA A 120 24.38 -0.53 -3.37
N ARG A 121 24.12 -1.60 -2.60
CA ARG A 121 24.70 -2.93 -2.84
C ARG A 121 24.34 -3.48 -4.22
N VAL A 122 23.08 -3.35 -4.65
CA VAL A 122 22.65 -3.76 -6.00
C VAL A 122 23.44 -3.00 -7.07
N LEU A 123 23.59 -1.68 -6.94
CA LEU A 123 24.35 -0.87 -7.89
C LEU A 123 25.84 -1.23 -7.91
N CYS A 124 26.47 -1.40 -6.74
CA CYS A 124 27.87 -1.81 -6.64
C CYS A 124 28.10 -3.17 -7.29
N LEU A 125 27.21 -4.14 -7.07
CA LEU A 125 27.29 -5.46 -7.71
C LEU A 125 27.07 -5.38 -9.22
N TRP A 126 26.16 -4.52 -9.67
CA TRP A 126 25.96 -4.26 -11.09
C TRP A 126 27.26 -3.73 -11.72
N ASP A 127 27.90 -2.75 -11.08
CA ASP A 127 29.15 -2.15 -11.56
C ASP A 127 30.34 -3.10 -11.50
N ALA A 128 30.47 -3.91 -10.45
CA ALA A 128 31.63 -4.76 -10.23
C ALA A 128 31.55 -6.11 -10.96
N VAL A 129 30.35 -6.71 -11.06
CA VAL A 129 30.17 -8.09 -11.53
C VAL A 129 29.23 -8.18 -12.74
N GLY A 130 28.28 -7.26 -12.85
CA GLY A 130 27.32 -7.19 -13.95
C GLY A 130 25.88 -7.44 -13.52
N GLU A 131 24.97 -7.38 -14.50
CA GLU A 131 23.52 -7.37 -14.28
C GLU A 131 22.99 -8.65 -13.62
N ALA A 132 23.55 -9.82 -13.93
CA ALA A 132 23.11 -11.08 -13.36
C ALA A 132 23.29 -11.14 -11.82
N ALA A 133 24.42 -10.63 -11.32
CA ALA A 133 24.69 -10.56 -9.88
C ALA A 133 23.79 -9.51 -9.19
N ALA A 134 23.57 -8.37 -9.84
CA ALA A 134 22.65 -7.35 -9.37
C ALA A 134 21.21 -7.89 -9.27
N GLN A 135 20.78 -8.72 -10.22
CA GLN A 135 19.45 -9.31 -10.23
C GLN A 135 19.23 -10.32 -9.10
N GLN A 136 20.27 -11.10 -8.77
CA GLN A 136 20.22 -11.99 -7.61
C GLN A 136 20.12 -11.17 -6.31
N GLU A 137 20.88 -10.08 -6.18
CA GLU A 137 20.77 -9.20 -5.01
C GLU A 137 19.43 -8.47 -4.96
N TRP A 138 18.85 -8.11 -6.10
CA TRP A 138 17.52 -7.53 -6.18
C TRP A 138 16.45 -8.47 -5.64
N GLN A 139 16.50 -9.76 -5.97
CA GLN A 139 15.58 -10.76 -5.41
C GLN A 139 15.70 -10.84 -3.89
N ASN A 140 16.91 -10.67 -3.35
CA ASN A 140 17.14 -10.63 -1.91
C ASN A 140 16.54 -9.38 -1.26
N THR A 141 16.15 -8.33 -2.00
CA THR A 141 15.49 -7.14 -1.41
C THR A 141 14.07 -7.40 -0.92
N GLY A 142 13.41 -8.45 -1.43
CA GLY A 142 12.02 -8.77 -1.08
C GLY A 142 10.97 -7.87 -1.75
N LEU A 143 11.36 -6.98 -2.67
CA LEU A 143 10.43 -6.14 -3.41
C LEU A 143 9.61 -6.97 -4.43
N PRO A 144 8.27 -6.83 -4.48
CA PRO A 144 7.42 -7.57 -5.42
C PRO A 144 7.46 -7.01 -6.85
N ILE A 145 8.42 -6.12 -7.16
CA ILE A 145 8.59 -5.50 -8.47
C ILE A 145 9.82 -6.08 -9.19
N PRO A 146 9.78 -6.29 -10.51
CA PRO A 146 10.95 -6.73 -11.26
C PRO A 146 12.06 -5.67 -11.19
N MET A 147 13.32 -6.11 -11.25
CA MET A 147 14.48 -5.22 -11.17
C MET A 147 14.41 -4.17 -12.29
N PRO A 148 14.36 -2.87 -11.97
CA PRO A 148 14.40 -1.83 -12.98
C PRO A 148 15.80 -1.77 -13.60
N ARG A 149 15.92 -1.05 -14.72
CA ARG A 149 17.25 -0.73 -15.27
C ARG A 149 18.10 -0.03 -14.22
N LYS A 150 19.42 -0.11 -14.36
CA LYS A 150 20.40 0.49 -13.43
C LYS A 150 20.06 1.91 -12.97
N GLN A 151 19.57 2.77 -13.88
CA GLN A 151 19.16 4.13 -13.55
C GLN A 151 17.92 4.19 -12.64
N GLY A 152 16.98 3.26 -12.77
CA GLY A 152 15.84 3.13 -11.86
C GLY A 152 16.26 2.66 -10.47
N VAL A 153 17.23 1.74 -10.36
CA VAL A 153 17.80 1.34 -9.05
C VAL A 153 18.48 2.53 -8.38
N ARG A 154 19.19 3.37 -9.14
CA ARG A 154 19.79 4.61 -8.66
C ARG A 154 18.74 5.62 -8.16
N LEU A 155 17.63 5.79 -8.87
CA LEU A 155 16.54 6.64 -8.42
C LEU A 155 15.93 6.16 -7.09
N LEU A 156 15.75 4.85 -6.93
CA LEU A 156 15.26 4.27 -5.67
C LEU A 156 16.24 4.49 -4.52
N MET A 157 17.55 4.37 -4.78
CA MET A 157 18.59 4.72 -3.81
C MET A 157 18.58 6.20 -3.45
N GLU A 158 18.47 7.09 -4.43
CA GLU A 158 18.46 8.54 -4.18
C GLU A 158 17.18 8.97 -3.44
N ALA A 159 16.03 8.36 -3.75
CA ALA A 159 14.77 8.63 -3.07
C ALA A 159 14.73 8.20 -1.60
N THR A 160 15.63 7.31 -1.16
CA THR A 160 15.72 6.92 0.25
C THR A 160 16.58 7.88 1.07
N LEU A 161 17.37 8.74 0.43
CA LEU A 161 18.02 9.86 1.10
C LEU A 161 17.13 11.09 0.98
N ASP A 162 16.69 11.66 2.11
CA ASP A 162 16.11 13.01 2.11
C ASP A 162 17.24 14.03 1.85
N ILE A 163 17.89 13.99 0.69
CA ILE A 163 18.85 15.03 0.26
C ILE A 163 18.05 16.12 -0.45
N PRO A 164 17.92 17.32 0.14
CA PRO A 164 17.42 18.47 -0.60
C PRO A 164 18.44 18.82 -1.70
N GLY A 165 18.00 18.85 -2.97
CA GLY A 165 18.80 19.41 -4.07
C GLY A 165 19.27 18.46 -5.18
N LEU A 166 18.90 17.18 -5.17
CA LEU A 166 19.07 16.31 -6.35
C LEU A 166 17.87 16.45 -7.29
N THR A 167 17.72 17.62 -7.90
CA THR A 167 16.97 17.71 -9.15
C THR A 167 17.79 16.99 -10.22
N LEU A 168 17.24 15.92 -10.78
CA LEU A 168 17.76 15.29 -12.01
C LEU A 168 18.08 16.40 -13.03
N PRO A 169 19.22 16.37 -13.73
CA PRO A 169 19.35 17.11 -14.97
C PRO A 169 18.33 16.51 -15.94
N SER A 170 17.17 17.15 -16.04
CA SER A 170 16.20 16.85 -17.09
C SER A 170 16.70 17.46 -18.40
N GLU A 171 17.86 17.04 -18.89
CA GLU A 171 18.35 17.46 -20.19
C GLU A 171 18.68 16.23 -21.02
N ARG A 172 17.63 15.68 -21.65
CA ARG A 172 17.82 15.26 -23.04
C ARG A 172 18.14 16.55 -23.81
N PRO A 173 19.24 16.63 -24.58
CA PRO A 173 19.46 17.78 -25.45
C PRO A 173 18.24 17.91 -26.36
N ASN A 174 17.62 19.08 -26.32
CA ASN A 174 16.50 19.57 -27.14
C ASN A 174 16.10 18.61 -28.28
N THR A 175 15.32 17.58 -27.93
CA THR A 175 14.32 17.11 -28.87
C THR A 175 13.22 18.15 -28.71
N PRO A 176 12.86 18.94 -29.73
CA PRO A 176 11.74 19.87 -29.60
C PRO A 176 10.59 19.02 -29.07
N ALA A 177 10.09 19.41 -27.90
CA ALA A 177 9.00 18.71 -27.23
C ALA A 177 8.02 18.38 -28.34
N ARG A 178 7.91 17.10 -28.68
CA ARG A 178 6.86 16.68 -29.61
C ARG A 178 5.65 17.04 -28.79
N THR A 179 5.02 18.17 -29.13
CA THR A 179 3.81 18.65 -28.49
C THR A 179 2.87 17.48 -28.69
N VAL A 180 2.77 16.65 -27.65
CA VAL A 180 1.69 15.70 -27.56
C VAL A 180 0.53 16.63 -27.31
N ALA A 181 -0.04 17.12 -28.42
CA ALA A 181 -1.27 17.87 -28.42
C ALA A 181 -2.17 17.03 -27.53
N SER A 182 -2.47 17.61 -26.36
CA SER A 182 -3.10 16.86 -25.29
C SER A 182 -4.34 16.24 -25.90
N ARG A 183 -4.36 14.91 -25.97
CA ARG A 183 -5.49 14.17 -26.53
C ARG A 183 -6.62 14.18 -25.49
N HIS A 184 -7.11 15.37 -25.13
CA HIS A 184 -8.28 15.55 -24.28
C HIS A 184 -9.58 15.19 -25.01
N ASN A 185 -9.52 15.00 -26.34
CA ASN A 185 -10.68 14.67 -27.15
C ASN A 185 -10.82 13.14 -27.29
N GLY A 186 -11.46 12.51 -26.32
CA GLY A 186 -11.89 11.11 -26.40
C GLY A 186 -13.11 10.94 -27.31
N SER A 187 -13.15 9.86 -28.10
CA SER A 187 -14.37 9.45 -28.80
C SER A 187 -15.29 8.70 -27.84
N LEU A 188 -16.54 9.13 -27.71
CA LEU A 188 -17.55 8.39 -26.94
C LEU A 188 -18.22 7.38 -27.86
N GLY A 189 -17.75 6.13 -27.85
CA GLY A 189 -18.55 5.03 -28.37
C GLY A 189 -19.87 4.95 -27.60
N GLY A 190 -21.00 4.87 -28.30
CA GLY A 190 -22.32 4.85 -27.65
C GLY A 190 -23.48 4.66 -28.62
N ARG A 191 -24.66 4.37 -28.06
CA ARG A 191 -25.93 4.25 -28.79
C ARG A 191 -26.35 5.62 -29.34
N PRO A 192 -26.94 5.73 -30.55
CA PRO A 192 -27.37 7.00 -31.11
C PRO A 192 -28.41 7.68 -30.21
N ARG A 193 -28.31 9.01 -30.08
CA ARG A 193 -29.35 9.81 -29.43
C ARG A 193 -30.58 9.95 -30.34
N SER A 194 -31.69 10.46 -29.78
CA SER A 194 -32.90 10.76 -30.54
C SER A 194 -32.57 11.78 -31.66
N GLY A 195 -32.82 11.41 -32.92
CA GLY A 195 -32.52 12.24 -34.10
C GLY A 195 -31.10 12.08 -34.68
N GLU A 196 -30.25 11.23 -34.09
CA GLU A 196 -28.87 11.02 -34.51
C GLU A 196 -28.70 9.67 -35.25
N THR A 197 -27.88 9.65 -36.31
CA THR A 197 -27.54 8.40 -37.01
C THR A 197 -26.43 7.61 -36.30
N PRO A 198 -26.33 6.28 -36.49
CA PRO A 198 -25.25 5.47 -35.94
C PRO A 198 -23.83 5.91 -36.32
N THR A 199 -23.67 6.46 -37.52
CA THR A 199 -22.38 6.97 -38.00
C THR A 199 -22.00 8.26 -37.26
N GLN A 200 -22.95 9.17 -37.03
CA GLN A 200 -22.74 10.39 -36.25
C GLN A 200 -22.38 10.07 -34.80
N ALA A 201 -23.07 9.12 -34.18
CA ALA A 201 -22.80 8.69 -32.82
C ALA A 201 -21.37 8.13 -32.64
N ARG A 202 -20.84 7.42 -33.64
CA ARG A 202 -19.46 6.89 -33.66
C ARG A 202 -18.39 7.97 -33.88
N LEU A 203 -18.74 9.05 -34.56
CA LEU A 203 -17.81 10.14 -34.88
C LEU A 203 -17.80 11.25 -33.81
N ARG A 204 -18.68 11.18 -32.82
CA ARG A 204 -18.78 12.15 -31.72
C ARG A 204 -17.47 12.22 -30.91
N ARG A 205 -16.87 13.41 -30.88
CA ARG A 205 -15.69 13.72 -30.07
C ARG A 205 -16.08 14.62 -28.91
N LEU A 206 -15.46 14.40 -27.76
CA LEU A 206 -15.49 15.38 -26.68
C LEU A 206 -14.61 16.55 -27.08
N HIS A 207 -15.13 17.77 -26.94
CA HIS A 207 -14.36 19.00 -27.04
C HIS A 207 -14.36 19.64 -25.65
N MET A 208 -13.17 19.87 -25.08
CA MET A 208 -13.05 20.66 -23.85
C MET A 208 -13.43 22.10 -24.18
N VAL A 209 -14.41 22.65 -23.46
CA VAL A 209 -14.86 24.03 -23.68
C VAL A 209 -14.41 24.95 -22.56
N GLU A 210 -14.27 24.42 -21.34
CA GLU A 210 -13.90 25.21 -20.17
C GLU A 210 -13.04 24.40 -19.20
N LYS A 211 -12.10 25.07 -18.54
CA LYS A 211 -11.26 24.51 -17.49
C LYS A 211 -11.13 25.55 -16.38
N GLU A 212 -11.73 25.28 -15.23
CA GLU A 212 -11.68 26.15 -14.06
C GLU A 212 -10.90 25.46 -12.94
N VAL A 213 -10.04 26.21 -12.25
CA VAL A 213 -9.27 25.72 -11.10
C VAL A 213 -9.83 26.40 -9.86
N ILE A 214 -10.57 25.63 -9.07
CA ILE A 214 -11.19 26.12 -7.84
C ILE A 214 -10.22 25.84 -6.68
N PRO A 215 -9.69 26.87 -6.01
CA PRO A 215 -8.88 26.67 -4.82
C PRO A 215 -9.77 26.22 -3.64
N SER A 216 -9.40 25.14 -2.96
CA SER A 216 -10.01 24.73 -1.69
C SER A 216 -9.22 25.30 -0.51
N GLU A 217 -9.91 25.62 0.59
CA GLU A 217 -9.30 26.17 1.82
C GLU A 217 -8.25 25.23 2.44
N ASP A 218 -8.31 23.92 2.14
CA ASP A 218 -7.35 22.90 2.60
C ASP A 218 -6.04 22.84 1.77
N GLY A 219 -5.78 23.82 0.90
CA GLY A 219 -4.57 23.88 0.07
C GLY A 219 -4.55 22.91 -1.11
N GLN A 220 -5.65 22.19 -1.36
CA GLN A 220 -5.83 21.34 -2.55
C GLN A 220 -6.66 22.08 -3.61
N SER A 221 -6.14 22.21 -4.83
CA SER A 221 -6.88 22.80 -5.95
C SER A 221 -7.67 21.75 -6.72
N ALA A 222 -8.98 21.90 -6.85
CA ALA A 222 -9.79 21.06 -7.72
C ALA A 222 -9.84 21.67 -9.13
N THR A 223 -9.48 20.90 -10.16
CA THR A 223 -9.63 21.32 -11.56
C THR A 223 -10.92 20.73 -12.12
N VAL A 224 -11.89 21.58 -12.43
CA VAL A 224 -13.13 21.20 -13.11
C VAL A 224 -12.91 21.37 -14.62
N ILE A 225 -13.16 20.32 -15.40
CA ILE A 225 -13.04 20.35 -16.87
C ILE A 225 -14.41 20.07 -17.47
N THR A 226 -14.94 21.03 -18.23
CA THR A 226 -16.24 20.92 -18.91
C THR A 226 -16.02 20.51 -20.36
N TYR A 227 -16.70 19.43 -20.78
CA TYR A 227 -16.67 18.94 -22.16
C TYR A 227 -18.04 19.10 -22.83
N ALA A 228 -18.05 19.51 -24.10
CA ALA A 228 -19.24 19.57 -24.94
C ALA A 228 -19.16 18.57 -26.10
N THR A 229 -20.34 18.15 -26.57
CA THR A 229 -20.47 17.20 -27.70
C THR A 229 -21.20 17.79 -28.91
N HIS A 230 -21.92 18.90 -28.74
CA HIS A 230 -22.63 19.60 -29.81
C HIS A 230 -22.08 21.01 -30.05
N PRO A 231 -22.10 21.50 -31.30
CA PRO A 231 -21.73 22.89 -31.63
C PRO A 231 -22.54 23.92 -30.82
N GLU A 232 -23.84 23.73 -30.66
CA GLU A 232 -24.72 24.61 -29.86
C GLU A 232 -24.31 24.68 -28.39
N GLN A 233 -23.79 23.57 -27.84
CA GLN A 233 -23.26 23.56 -26.48
C GLN A 233 -21.92 24.29 -26.42
N GLN A 234 -21.07 24.17 -27.45
CA GLN A 234 -19.81 24.91 -27.54
C GLN A 234 -20.07 26.42 -27.61
N GLU A 235 -21.01 26.87 -28.44
CA GLU A 235 -21.41 28.28 -28.55
C GLU A 235 -21.85 28.85 -27.20
N ARG A 236 -22.76 28.13 -26.50
CA ARG A 236 -23.28 28.52 -25.19
C ARG A 236 -22.21 28.71 -24.10
N PHE A 237 -21.11 27.97 -24.16
CA PHE A 237 -20.00 28.09 -23.20
C PHE A 237 -18.83 28.95 -23.72
N SER A 238 -18.80 29.27 -25.02
CA SER A 238 -17.77 30.12 -25.64
C SER A 238 -18.08 31.63 -25.60
N GLY A 239 -19.30 32.02 -25.22
CA GLY A 239 -19.68 33.42 -25.02
C GLY A 239 -19.73 34.28 -26.29
N LEU A 240 -19.84 33.66 -27.47
CA LEU A 240 -20.15 34.32 -28.75
C LEU A 240 -21.58 34.01 -29.19
#